data_AF-A0A7C0TWY7-F1
#
_entry.id   AF-A0A7C0TWY7-F1
#
_cell.length_a   1.000
_cell.length_b   1.000
_cell.length_c   1.000
_cell.angle_alpha   90.00
_cell.angle_beta   90.00
_cell.angle_gamma   90.00
#
_symmetry.space_group_name_H-M   'P 1'
#
loop_
_entity.id
_entity.type
_entity.pdbx_description
1 polymer ?
#
loop_
_entity_poly.entity_id
_entity_poly.type
_entity_poly.pdbx_seq_one_letter_code
_entity_poly.pdbx_strand_id
1 'polypeptide(L)'
;MLSTLLFNKLRSRGLGVTEVAVSASAIINPKEVSGDEPISSEGLMNFKLIVMTKPRFDEGLIHELVRDELFRCPITRVMAVDPQIIYVS
;
A
#
# COMPACT_ATOMS: atom_id res chain seq x y z
N MET A 1 -9.13 -3.33 5.74
CA MET A 1 -9.78 -3.75 4.47
C MET A 1 -8.76 -4.19 3.42
N LEU A 2 -7.79 -3.35 3.02
CA LEU A 2 -6.72 -3.74 2.09
C LEU A 2 -5.66 -4.67 2.71
N SER A 3 -5.18 -4.35 3.92
CA SER A 3 -4.20 -5.18 4.66
C SER A 3 -4.68 -6.62 4.86
N THR A 4 -5.93 -6.80 5.28
CA THR A 4 -6.56 -8.12 5.46
C THR A 4 -6.66 -8.90 4.15
N LEU A 5 -7.00 -8.22 3.05
CA LEU A 5 -7.12 -8.85 1.74
C LEU A 5 -5.76 -9.32 1.21
N LEU A 6 -4.74 -8.45 1.32
CA LEU A 6 -3.35 -8.79 0.99
C LEU A 6 -2.85 -9.96 1.86
N PHE A 7 -3.08 -9.90 3.17
CA PHE A 7 -2.72 -10.96 4.10
C PHE A 7 -3.33 -12.31 3.68
N ASN A 8 -4.63 -12.35 3.37
CA ASN A 8 -5.32 -13.56 2.96
C ASN A 8 -4.82 -14.07 1.60
N LYS A 9 -4.57 -13.18 0.63
CA LYS A 9 -4.07 -13.56 -0.70
C LYS A 9 -2.67 -14.18 -0.60
N LEU A 10 -1.76 -13.53 0.13
CA LEU A 10 -0.40 -14.03 0.32
C LEU A 10 -0.41 -15.36 1.07
N ARG A 11 -1.20 -15.48 2.15
CA ARG A 11 -1.36 -16.72 2.91
C ARG A 11 -1.94 -17.85 2.06
N SER A 12 -2.92 -17.57 1.19
CA SER A 12 -3.52 -18.57 0.29
C SER A 12 -2.53 -19.15 -0.72
N ARG A 13 -1.45 -18.42 -1.02
CA ARG A 13 -0.35 -18.84 -1.90
C ARG A 13 0.76 -19.60 -1.14
N GLY A 14 0.55 -19.91 0.14
CA GLY A 14 1.53 -20.62 0.97
C GLY A 14 2.70 -19.74 1.42
N LEU A 15 2.61 -18.42 1.25
CA LEU A 15 3.65 -17.50 1.69
C LEU A 15 3.57 -17.33 3.20
N GLY A 16 4.72 -17.42 3.87
CA GLY A 16 4.85 -17.34 5.32
C GLY A 16 4.60 -15.95 5.91
N VAL A 17 3.59 -15.22 5.44
CA VAL A 17 3.24 -13.89 5.94
C VAL A 17 2.66 -13.99 7.35
N THR A 18 3.17 -13.14 8.25
CA THR A 18 2.72 -13.04 9.64
C THR A 18 1.86 -11.81 9.88
N GLU A 19 2.15 -10.72 9.17
CA GLU A 19 1.41 -9.46 9.29
C GLU A 19 1.50 -8.64 8.00
N VAL A 20 0.44 -7.88 7.71
CA VAL A 20 0.45 -6.85 6.66
C VAL A 20 -0.09 -5.57 7.27
N ALA A 21 0.72 -4.51 7.27
CA ALA A 21 0.34 -3.19 7.74
C ALA A 21 0.34 -2.19 6.57
N VAL A 22 -0.69 -1.34 6.52
CA VAL A 22 -0.82 -0.28 5.51
C VAL A 22 -0.74 1.06 6.25
N SER A 23 0.15 1.93 5.79
CA SER A 23 0.27 3.31 6.27
C SER A 23 0.16 4.25 5.08
N ALA A 24 -0.76 5.19 5.14
CA ALA A 24 -0.92 6.23 4.14
C ALA A 24 -0.90 7.58 4.83
N SER A 25 -0.15 8.54 4.29
CA SER A 25 -0.17 9.92 4.74
C SER A 25 -0.32 10.87 3.55
N ALA A 26 -1.18 11.85 3.74
CA ALA A 26 -1.33 12.98 2.85
C ALA A 26 -0.70 14.21 3.50
N ILE A 27 0.09 14.95 2.74
CA ILE A 27 0.56 16.27 3.12
C ILE A 27 -0.36 17.25 2.38
N ILE A 28 -1.31 17.82 3.12
CA ILE A 28 -2.20 18.83 2.57
C ILE A 28 -1.51 20.18 2.76
N ASN A 29 -1.25 20.89 1.66
CA ASN A 29 -0.68 22.22 1.72
C ASN A 29 -1.74 23.19 2.29
N PRO A 30 -1.55 23.78 3.49
CA PRO A 30 -2.61 24.55 4.16
C PRO A 30 -3.11 25.75 3.35
N LYS A 31 -2.28 26.28 2.44
CA LYS A 31 -2.62 27.38 1.51
C LYS A 31 -3.61 26.98 0.42
N GLU A 32 -3.75 25.68 0.13
CA GLU A 32 -4.70 25.12 -0.84
C GLU A 32 -6.03 24.74 -0.19
N VAL A 33 -6.14 24.84 1.14
CA VAL A 33 -7.36 24.52 1.91
C VAL A 33 -8.20 25.77 2.18
N SER A 34 -7.73 26.96 1.80
CA SER A 34 -8.36 28.24 2.11
C SER A 34 -9.31 28.80 1.04
N GLY A 35 -9.80 27.97 0.11
CA GLY A 35 -10.79 28.38 -0.89
C GLY A 35 -11.82 27.28 -1.17
N ASP A 36 -12.97 27.66 -1.75
CA ASP A 36 -14.03 26.75 -2.22
C ASP A 36 -13.58 25.84 -3.38
N GLU A 37 -12.31 25.89 -3.76
CA GLU A 37 -11.73 25.05 -4.81
C GLU A 37 -11.45 23.63 -4.27
N PRO A 38 -11.72 22.58 -5.05
CA PRO A 38 -11.42 21.22 -4.65
C PRO A 38 -9.91 21.06 -4.43
N ILE A 39 -9.54 20.56 -3.24
CA ILE A 39 -8.15 20.21 -2.89
C ILE A 39 -7.60 19.30 -3.99
N SER A 40 -6.49 19.70 -4.61
CA SER A 40 -5.85 18.87 -5.65
C SER A 40 -5.35 17.57 -5.00
N SER A 41 -5.54 16.44 -5.69
CA SER A 41 -5.08 15.12 -5.23
C SER A 41 -3.55 15.00 -5.20
N GLU A 42 -2.82 16.04 -5.61
CA GLU A 42 -1.34 16.06 -5.61
C GLU A 42 -0.75 16.06 -4.19
N GLY A 43 -1.57 16.33 -3.15
CA GLY A 43 -1.15 16.29 -1.74
C GLY A 43 -0.97 14.88 -1.14
N LEU A 44 -1.26 13.82 -1.88
CA LEU A 44 -0.97 12.45 -1.43
C LEU A 44 0.50 12.13 -1.67
N MET A 45 1.36 12.48 -0.71
CA MET A 45 2.81 12.34 -0.90
C MET A 45 3.38 10.99 -0.45
N ASN A 46 2.68 10.15 0.33
CA ASN A 46 3.26 8.89 0.80
C ASN A 46 2.24 7.77 1.05
N PHE A 47 2.41 6.64 0.36
CA PHE A 47 1.77 5.37 0.67
C PHE A 47 2.85 4.32 0.95
N LYS A 48 2.82 3.74 2.15
CA LYS A 48 3.73 2.69 2.61
C LYS A 48 2.96 1.43 2.94
N LEU A 49 3.40 0.32 2.37
CA LEU A 49 2.93 -1.01 2.71
C LEU A 49 4.08 -1.77 3.38
N ILE A 50 3.82 -2.28 4.57
CA ILE A 50 4.77 -3.11 5.31
C ILE A 50 4.24 -4.54 5.30
N VAL A 51 5.04 -5.46 4.79
CA VAL A 51 4.72 -6.88 4.74
C VAL A 51 5.71 -7.61 5.65
N MET A 52 5.22 -8.18 6.74
CA MET A 52 6.02 -8.98 7.65
C MET A 52 5.86 -10.46 7.33
N THR A 53 6.98 -11.15 7.31
CA THR A 53 7.12 -12.48 6.75
C THR A 53 8.05 -13.32 7.61
N LYS A 54 7.78 -14.61 7.74
CA LYS A 54 8.72 -15.57 8.32
C LYS A 54 10.02 -15.62 7.50
N PRO A 55 11.17 -15.98 8.08
CA PRO A 55 12.41 -16.17 7.33
C PRO A 55 12.25 -17.21 6.21
N ARG A 56 12.86 -16.94 5.03
CA ARG A 56 12.90 -17.79 3.81
C ARG A 56 11.61 -17.79 2.96
N PHE A 57 11.31 -16.67 2.32
CA PHE A 57 10.23 -16.53 1.35
C PHE A 57 10.76 -15.94 0.04
N ASP A 58 9.99 -16.13 -1.03
CA ASP A 58 10.26 -15.54 -2.34
C ASP A 58 9.75 -14.09 -2.37
N GLU A 59 10.66 -13.14 -2.14
CA GLU A 59 10.36 -11.71 -2.17
C GLU A 59 9.79 -11.26 -3.53
N GLY A 60 10.25 -11.85 -4.64
CA GLY A 60 9.80 -11.52 -5.98
C GLY A 60 8.32 -11.89 -6.19
N LEU A 61 7.93 -13.09 -5.74
CA LEU A 61 6.55 -13.54 -5.81
C LEU A 61 5.62 -12.69 -4.91
N ILE A 62 6.06 -12.32 -3.71
CA ILE A 62 5.27 -11.43 -2.84
C ILE A 62 5.09 -10.07 -3.51
N HIS A 63 6.16 -9.51 -4.05
CA HIS A 63 6.14 -8.21 -4.71
C HIS A 63 5.16 -8.17 -5.90
N GLU A 64 5.17 -9.20 -6.75
CA GLU A 64 4.24 -9.30 -7.87
C GLU A 64 2.78 -9.39 -7.41
N LEU A 65 2.50 -10.25 -6.44
CA LEU A 65 1.13 -10.45 -5.92
C LEU A 65 0.57 -9.20 -5.23
N VAL A 66 1.42 -8.52 -4.48
CA VAL A 66 1.11 -7.25 -3.82
C VAL A 66 0.84 -6.18 -4.87
N ARG A 67 1.71 -6.04 -5.88
CA ARG A 67 1.56 -5.05 -6.94
C ARG A 67 0.29 -5.28 -7.77
N ASP A 68 0.00 -6.52 -8.18
CA ASP A 68 -1.24 -6.84 -8.92
C ASP A 68 -2.48 -6.47 -8.12
N GLU A 69 -2.48 -6.74 -6.80
CA GLU A 69 -3.61 -6.38 -5.94
C GLU A 69 -3.73 -4.87 -5.74
N LEU A 70 -2.59 -4.20 -5.54
CA LEU A 70 -2.56 -2.74 -5.44
C LEU A 70 -3.05 -2.11 -6.74
N PHE A 71 -2.69 -2.61 -7.92
CA PHE A 71 -3.17 -2.07 -9.20
C PHE A 71 -4.70 -2.19 -9.38
N ARG A 72 -5.30 -3.23 -8.79
CA ARG A 72 -6.76 -3.45 -8.80
C ARG A 72 -7.49 -2.67 -7.71
N CYS A 73 -6.78 -2.16 -6.71
CA CYS A 73 -7.38 -1.41 -5.62
C CYS A 73 -7.83 -0.02 -6.10
N PRO A 74 -9.08 0.41 -5.83
CA PRO A 74 -9.52 1.75 -6.23
C PRO A 74 -8.70 2.88 -5.61
N ILE A 75 -8.18 2.68 -4.39
CA ILE A 75 -7.49 3.72 -3.62
C ILE A 75 -6.13 4.10 -4.23
N THR A 76 -5.41 3.13 -4.79
CA THR A 76 -4.10 3.33 -5.42
C THR A 76 -4.22 4.03 -6.77
N ARG A 77 -5.30 3.76 -7.52
CA ARG A 77 -5.65 4.50 -8.75
C ARG A 77 -5.88 5.98 -8.49
N VAL A 78 -6.50 6.30 -7.35
CA VAL A 78 -6.78 7.69 -6.94
C VAL A 78 -5.52 8.37 -6.41
N MET A 79 -4.62 7.62 -5.76
CA MET A 79 -3.41 8.17 -5.17
C MET A 79 -2.33 8.53 -6.22
N ALA A 80 -2.26 7.84 -7.36
CA ALA A 80 -1.21 8.04 -8.37
C ALA A 80 0.23 7.98 -7.81
N VAL A 81 0.42 7.42 -6.62
CA VAL A 81 1.72 7.22 -5.98
C VAL A 81 2.06 5.75 -6.02
N ASP A 82 3.29 5.44 -6.42
CA ASP A 82 3.81 4.09 -6.30
C ASP A 82 4.01 3.74 -4.81
N PRO A 83 3.39 2.65 -4.33
CA PRO A 83 3.47 2.23 -2.95
C PRO A 83 4.89 1.75 -2.61
N GLN A 84 5.49 2.29 -1.55
CA GLN A 84 6.74 1.74 -1.02
C GLN A 84 6.43 0.43 -0.28
N ILE A 85 6.99 -0.68 -0.75
CA ILE A 85 6.82 -2.00 -0.12
C ILE A 85 8.07 -2.31 0.70
N ILE A 86 7.88 -2.55 2.00
CA ILE A 86 8.97 -2.86 2.94
C ILE A 86 8.76 -4.27 3.46
N TYR A 87 9.79 -5.11 3.31
CA TYR A 87 9.81 -6.47 3.85
C TYR A 87 10.56 -6.51 5.17
N VAL A 88 9.96 -7.14 6.16
CA VAL A 88 10.57 -7.34 7.48
C VAL A 88 10.51 -8.82 7.82
N SER A 89 11.68 -9.41 8.10
CA SER A 89 11.88 -10.81 8.48
C SER A 89 11.98 -11.01 9.98
#